data_AF-A0A7W1SDF1-F1
#
_entry.id   AF-A0A7W1SDF1-F1
#
_cell.length_a   1.000
_cell.length_b   1.000
_cell.length_c   1.000
_cell.angle_alpha   90.00
_cell.angle_beta   90.00
_cell.angle_gamma   90.00
#
_symmetry.space_group_name_H-M   'P 1'
#
loop_
_entity.id
_entity.type
_entity.pdbx_description
1 polymer ?
#
loop_
_entity_poly.entity_id
_entity_poly.type
_entity_poly.pdbx_seq_one_letter_code
_entity_poly.pdbx_strand_id
1 'polypeptide(L)'
;MSVTAAQWLEIVRFEMVCQLGRKSIWFLFAVFLLPSMGQIRGAVGNALSGEVLFAAPILVAADSAFISLVALLFVAAIAGDAATRDIDTRLEPLIQSAPVSRAAYLGGRFLGAFFVTALLLVVVPLAFVVTAFVHPDLRPEVVGPVRAVAYLQSYFLVLLPNAFVATALLFALATLVRRTVGSYVGAAMVLAAMLFSRGYLGQTLGLWDRSEPPADRCDDGRQHESSGSGFFAQGRLVRPRLQ
;
A
#
# COMPACT_ATOMS: atom_id res chain seq x y z
N MET A 1 5.07 21.37 34.92
CA MET A 1 4.55 20.46 33.87
C MET A 1 3.05 20.32 34.08
N SER A 2 2.30 21.43 33.92
CA SER A 2 1.56 21.83 32.71
C SER A 2 0.21 21.10 32.57
N VAL A 3 -0.74 21.48 33.41
CA VAL A 3 -2.17 21.09 33.35
C VAL A 3 -2.75 21.31 31.94
N THR A 4 -2.21 22.28 31.20
CA THR A 4 -2.53 22.55 29.79
C THR A 4 -2.15 21.42 28.84
N ALA A 5 -1.04 20.71 29.07
CA ALA A 5 -0.60 19.59 28.23
C ALA A 5 -1.46 18.34 28.46
N ALA A 6 -1.87 18.09 29.71
CA ALA A 6 -2.75 16.98 30.06
C ALA A 6 -4.16 17.17 29.46
N GLN A 7 -4.73 18.38 29.57
CA GLN A 7 -6.01 18.72 28.90
C GLN A 7 -5.92 18.62 27.37
N TRP A 8 -4.80 19.03 26.79
CA TRP A 8 -4.52 18.86 25.36
C TRP A 8 -4.53 17.38 24.94
N LEU A 9 -3.86 16.53 25.72
CA LEU A 9 -3.82 15.09 25.48
C LEU A 9 -5.19 14.42 25.68
N GLU A 10 -6.01 14.87 26.62
CA GLU A 10 -7.36 14.34 26.82
C GLU A 10 -8.29 14.69 25.66
N ILE A 11 -8.24 15.92 25.15
CA ILE A 11 -9.02 16.33 23.98
C ILE A 11 -8.59 15.52 22.74
N VAL A 12 -7.27 15.42 22.50
CA VAL A 12 -6.74 14.63 21.39
C VAL A 12 -7.10 13.14 21.52
N ARG A 13 -7.00 12.57 22.73
CA ARG A 13 -7.36 11.19 23.01
C ARG A 13 -8.86 10.95 22.80
N PHE A 14 -9.71 11.86 23.25
CA PHE A 14 -11.17 11.73 23.08
C PHE A 14 -11.56 11.80 21.61
N GLU A 15 -10.99 12.75 20.86
CA GLU A 15 -11.18 12.86 19.40
C GLU A 15 -10.68 11.59 18.68
N MET A 16 -9.52 11.05 19.06
CA MET A 16 -8.96 9.81 18.51
C MET A 16 -9.87 8.60 18.78
N VAL A 17 -10.37 8.43 20.02
CA VAL A 17 -11.27 7.32 20.37
C VAL A 17 -12.63 7.45 19.68
N CYS A 18 -13.18 8.66 19.56
CA CYS A 18 -14.41 8.91 18.80
C CYS A 18 -14.24 8.60 17.31
N GLN A 19 -13.08 8.92 16.73
CA GLN A 19 -12.77 8.56 15.34
C GLN A 19 -12.68 7.03 15.21
N LEU A 20 -11.93 6.33 16.08
CA LEU A 20 -11.82 4.86 16.04
C LEU A 20 -13.15 4.11 16.20
N GLY A 21 -14.11 4.66 16.95
CA GLY A 21 -15.45 4.09 17.10
C GLY A 21 -16.35 4.24 15.87
N ARG A 22 -15.93 5.03 14.87
CA ARG A 22 -16.73 5.33 13.69
C ARG A 22 -16.67 4.15 12.71
N LYS A 23 -17.82 3.52 12.45
CA LYS A 23 -17.97 2.38 11.50
C LYS A 23 -17.33 2.63 10.12
N SER A 24 -17.26 3.90 9.71
CA SER A 24 -16.60 4.34 8.47
C SER A 24 -15.11 3.96 8.38
N ILE A 25 -14.39 3.89 9.51
CA ILE A 25 -12.97 3.51 9.52
C ILE A 25 -12.81 2.01 9.24
N TRP A 26 -13.65 1.17 9.84
CA TRP A 26 -13.67 -0.27 9.54
C TRP A 26 -14.00 -0.56 8.08
N PHE A 27 -14.92 0.21 7.50
CA PHE A 27 -15.21 0.13 6.07
C PHE A 27 -13.99 0.55 5.22
N LEU A 28 -13.33 1.65 5.57
CA LEU A 28 -12.11 2.09 4.89
C LEU A 28 -11.00 1.03 4.98
N PHE A 29 -10.81 0.41 6.15
CA PHE A 29 -9.87 -0.69 6.33
C PHE A 29 -10.15 -1.84 5.36
N ALA A 30 -11.41 -2.29 5.25
CA ALA A 30 -11.78 -3.34 4.32
C ALA A 30 -11.52 -2.95 2.86
N VAL A 31 -11.84 -1.69 2.49
CA VAL A 31 -11.57 -1.14 1.15
C VAL A 31 -10.08 -1.10 0.83
N PHE A 32 -9.21 -0.82 1.81
CA PHE A 32 -7.77 -0.82 1.62
C PHE A 32 -7.13 -2.21 1.63
N LEU A 33 -7.76 -3.16 2.33
CA LEU A 33 -7.28 -4.53 2.41
C LEU A 33 -7.35 -5.23 1.05
N LEU A 34 -8.43 -4.99 0.29
CA LEU A 34 -8.65 -5.68 -0.99
C LEU A 34 -7.57 -5.36 -2.06
N PRO A 35 -7.21 -4.09 -2.33
CA PRO A 35 -6.12 -3.77 -3.26
C PRO A 35 -4.76 -4.31 -2.80
N SER A 36 -4.45 -4.24 -1.50
CA SER A 36 -3.19 -4.76 -0.95
C SER A 36 -3.12 -6.29 -1.14
N MET A 37 -4.18 -7.02 -0.81
CA MET A 37 -4.25 -8.47 -1.08
C MET A 37 -4.14 -8.78 -2.58
N GLY A 38 -4.75 -7.97 -3.45
CA GLY A 38 -4.62 -8.11 -4.90
C GLY A 38 -3.17 -7.97 -5.38
N GLN A 39 -2.44 -7.00 -4.83
CA GLN A 39 -1.03 -6.80 -5.15
C GLN A 39 -0.14 -7.93 -4.61
N ILE A 40 -0.41 -8.40 -3.38
CA ILE A 40 0.32 -9.51 -2.77
C ILE A 40 0.07 -10.82 -3.53
N ARG A 41 -1.11 -11.04 -4.13
CA ARG A 41 -1.36 -12.23 -4.98
C ARG A 41 -0.40 -12.32 -6.17
N GLY A 42 -0.06 -11.19 -6.80
CA GLY A 42 0.99 -11.17 -7.82
C GLY A 42 2.34 -11.62 -7.27
N ALA A 43 2.67 -11.20 -6.04
CA ALA A 43 3.89 -11.62 -5.34
C ALA A 43 3.88 -13.11 -4.95
N VAL A 44 2.71 -13.69 -4.63
CA VAL A 44 2.56 -15.14 -4.38
C VAL A 44 2.93 -15.94 -5.63
N GLY A 45 2.52 -15.48 -6.82
CA GLY A 45 2.92 -16.11 -8.10
C GLY A 45 4.44 -16.18 -8.26
N ASN A 46 5.12 -15.06 -8.01
CA ASN A 46 6.60 -14.96 -8.09
C ASN A 46 7.30 -15.79 -7.00
N ALA A 47 6.66 -15.99 -5.85
CA ALA A 47 7.19 -16.81 -4.79
C ALA A 47 7.07 -18.31 -5.11
N LEU A 48 5.95 -18.72 -5.68
CA LEU A 48 5.73 -20.10 -6.11
C LEU A 48 6.63 -20.52 -7.29
N SER A 49 7.03 -19.58 -8.15
CA SER A 49 8.03 -19.82 -9.21
C SER A 49 9.47 -19.90 -8.70
N GLY A 50 9.71 -19.64 -7.41
CA GLY A 50 11.03 -19.69 -6.79
C GLY A 50 11.92 -18.48 -7.07
N GLU A 51 11.38 -17.41 -7.65
CA GLU A 51 12.15 -16.21 -7.99
C GLU A 51 12.45 -15.34 -6.75
N VAL A 52 11.50 -15.25 -5.81
CA VAL A 52 11.63 -14.39 -4.61
C VAL A 52 10.89 -14.98 -3.40
N LEU A 53 11.48 -14.92 -2.21
CA LEU A 53 10.83 -15.34 -0.96
C LEU A 53 9.64 -14.44 -0.61
N PHE A 54 8.52 -15.02 -0.18
CA PHE A 54 7.29 -14.26 0.14
C PHE A 54 7.48 -13.25 1.30
N ALA A 55 8.26 -13.60 2.33
CA ALA A 55 8.57 -12.70 3.44
C ALA A 55 9.74 -11.73 3.13
N ALA A 56 10.15 -11.60 1.86
CA ALA A 56 11.23 -10.71 1.50
C ALA A 56 10.86 -9.24 1.79
N PRO A 57 11.75 -8.45 2.42
CA PRO A 57 11.50 -7.03 2.71
C PRO A 57 11.15 -6.21 1.47
N ILE A 58 11.65 -6.61 0.29
CA ILE A 58 11.38 -5.95 -0.97
C ILE A 58 9.91 -6.04 -1.39
N LEU A 59 9.24 -7.18 -1.13
CA LEU A 59 7.81 -7.35 -1.43
C LEU A 59 6.96 -6.50 -0.50
N VAL A 60 7.33 -6.44 0.78
CA VAL A 60 6.68 -5.57 1.77
C VAL A 60 6.84 -4.09 1.38
N ALA A 61 8.03 -3.68 0.96
CA ALA A 61 8.31 -2.31 0.52
C ALA A 61 7.57 -1.95 -0.79
N ALA A 62 7.45 -2.89 -1.72
CA ALA A 62 6.70 -2.70 -2.96
C ALA A 62 5.20 -2.51 -2.70
N ASP A 63 4.59 -3.37 -1.87
CA ASP A 63 3.19 -3.24 -1.48
C ASP A 63 2.94 -1.95 -0.68
N SER A 64 3.88 -1.61 0.21
CA SER A 64 3.90 -0.34 0.97
C SER A 64 3.86 0.89 0.05
N ALA A 65 4.65 0.89 -1.02
CA ALA A 65 4.66 1.98 -1.99
C ALA A 65 3.36 2.04 -2.81
N PHE A 66 2.83 0.87 -3.21
CA PHE A 66 1.55 0.78 -3.93
C PHE A 66 0.39 1.29 -3.08
N ILE A 67 0.27 0.83 -1.83
CA ILE A 67 -0.81 1.28 -0.96
C ILE A 67 -0.71 2.76 -0.65
N SER A 68 0.50 3.31 -0.57
CA SER A 68 0.71 4.74 -0.29
C SER A 68 0.14 5.62 -1.41
N LEU A 69 0.18 5.16 -2.67
CA LEU A 69 -0.44 5.84 -3.80
C LEU A 69 -1.97 5.84 -3.70
N VAL A 70 -2.56 4.70 -3.35
CA VAL A 70 -4.01 4.59 -3.15
C VAL A 70 -4.45 5.40 -1.93
N ALA A 71 -3.66 5.36 -0.85
CA ALA A 71 -3.86 6.09 0.38
C ALA A 71 -3.93 7.59 0.15
N LEU A 72 -3.09 8.13 -0.73
CA LEU A 72 -3.02 9.56 -1.03
C LEU A 72 -4.39 10.20 -1.30
N LEU A 73 -5.26 9.53 -2.05
CA LEU A 73 -6.60 10.04 -2.37
C LEU A 73 -7.50 10.12 -1.15
N PHE A 74 -7.41 9.14 -0.25
CA PHE A 74 -8.16 9.13 1.00
C PHE A 74 -7.59 10.09 2.03
N VAL A 75 -6.26 10.24 2.07
CA VAL A 75 -5.60 11.26 2.88
C VAL A 75 -6.06 12.64 2.46
N ALA A 76 -6.30 12.88 1.16
CA ALA A 76 -6.88 14.12 0.67
C ALA A 76 -8.25 14.39 1.31
N ALA A 77 -9.16 13.42 1.25
CA ALA A 77 -10.49 13.56 1.86
C ALA A 77 -10.40 13.80 3.38
N ILE A 78 -9.61 12.99 4.10
CA ILE A 78 -9.48 13.07 5.56
C ILE A 78 -8.83 14.40 5.99
N ALA A 79 -7.71 14.78 5.35
CA ALA A 79 -6.99 16.00 5.68
C ALA A 79 -7.74 17.26 5.23
N GLY A 80 -8.42 17.20 4.08
CA GLY A 80 -9.27 18.27 3.57
C GLY A 80 -10.44 18.55 4.49
N ASP A 81 -11.20 17.52 4.86
CA ASP A 81 -12.33 17.64 5.78
C ASP A 81 -11.87 18.15 7.15
N ALA A 82 -10.73 17.67 7.66
CA ALA A 82 -10.17 18.14 8.92
C ALA A 82 -9.74 19.62 8.85
N ALA A 83 -9.22 20.08 7.71
CA ALA A 83 -8.78 21.46 7.52
C ALA A 83 -9.94 22.46 7.39
N THR A 84 -11.04 22.09 6.73
CA THR A 84 -12.13 23.04 6.40
C THR A 84 -13.34 22.97 7.30
N ARG A 85 -13.42 21.99 8.21
CA ARG A 85 -14.58 21.77 9.09
C ARG A 85 -15.11 23.01 9.81
N ASP A 86 -14.23 23.96 10.17
CA ASP A 86 -14.62 25.20 10.87
C ASP A 86 -15.17 26.29 9.98
N ILE A 87 -14.67 26.35 8.75
CA ILE A 87 -15.12 27.30 7.74
C ILE A 87 -16.57 26.96 7.41
N ASP A 88 -16.87 25.66 7.31
CA ASP A 88 -18.20 25.15 7.00
C ASP A 88 -19.18 25.27 8.20
N THR A 89 -18.71 25.13 9.44
CA THR A 89 -19.55 25.25 10.65
C THR A 89 -19.67 26.67 11.21
N ARG A 90 -18.99 27.67 10.61
CA ARG A 90 -18.96 29.08 11.07
C ARG A 90 -18.62 29.26 12.56
N LEU A 91 -17.83 28.34 13.11
CA LEU A 91 -17.38 28.40 14.51
C LEU A 91 -16.16 29.33 14.72
N GLU A 92 -15.64 29.95 13.65
CA GLU A 92 -14.52 30.89 13.69
C GLU A 92 -14.63 31.98 14.78
N PRO A 93 -15.80 32.59 15.07
CA PRO A 93 -15.92 33.61 16.11
C PRO A 93 -15.88 33.04 17.54
N LEU A 94 -16.33 31.79 17.76
CA LEU A 94 -16.37 31.13 19.07
C LEU A 94 -15.01 30.55 19.47
N ILE A 95 -14.20 30.12 18.51
CA ILE A 95 -12.85 29.61 18.77
C ILE A 95 -11.89 30.77 19.05
N GLN A 96 -12.12 31.95 18.47
CA GLN A 96 -11.30 33.15 18.72
C GLN A 96 -11.47 33.75 20.12
N SER A 97 -12.57 33.44 20.83
CA SER A 97 -12.79 33.86 22.22
C SER A 97 -12.31 32.83 23.25
N ALA A 98 -11.94 31.62 22.82
CA ALA A 98 -11.38 30.59 23.69
C ALA A 98 -9.87 30.84 23.95
N PRO A 99 -9.36 30.58 25.17
CA PRO A 99 -7.96 30.79 25.54
C PRO A 99 -7.01 29.72 24.96
N VAL A 100 -7.32 29.18 23.78
CA VAL A 100 -6.54 28.12 23.13
C VAL A 100 -5.69 28.73 22.02
N SER A 101 -4.38 28.48 22.05
CA SER A 101 -3.48 28.99 21.01
C SER A 101 -3.85 28.41 19.63
N ARG A 102 -3.88 29.26 18.59
CA ARG A 102 -4.19 28.86 17.20
C ARG A 102 -3.28 27.73 16.70
N ALA A 103 -2.01 27.75 17.10
CA ALA A 103 -1.03 26.73 16.72
C ALA A 103 -1.39 25.36 17.31
N ALA A 104 -1.78 25.33 18.59
CA ALA A 104 -2.17 24.08 19.22
C ALA A 104 -3.45 23.54 18.56
N TYR A 105 -4.47 24.39 18.34
CA TYR A 105 -5.71 24.01 17.66
C TYR A 105 -5.47 23.36 16.28
N LEU A 106 -4.69 24.03 15.44
CA LEU A 106 -4.37 23.54 14.10
C LEU A 106 -3.52 22.26 14.16
N GLY A 107 -2.58 22.19 15.11
CA GLY A 107 -1.76 21.01 15.37
C GLY A 107 -2.59 19.79 15.78
N GLY A 108 -3.59 19.96 16.65
CA GLY A 108 -4.49 18.88 17.08
C GLY A 108 -5.27 18.26 15.92
N ARG A 109 -5.76 19.10 14.99
CA ARG A 109 -6.47 18.63 13.79
C ARG A 109 -5.58 17.88 12.82
N PHE A 110 -4.40 18.43 12.58
CA PHE A 110 -3.39 17.76 11.76
C PHE A 110 -3.01 16.40 12.37
N LEU A 111 -2.74 16.35 13.68
CA LEU A 111 -2.44 15.11 14.40
C LEU A 111 -3.58 14.11 14.32
N GLY A 112 -4.84 14.56 14.40
CA GLY A 112 -6.01 13.69 14.22
C GLY A 112 -6.07 13.08 12.81
N ALA A 113 -5.92 13.91 11.76
CA ALA A 113 -5.91 13.43 10.37
C ALA A 113 -4.72 12.48 10.10
N PHE A 114 -3.54 12.82 10.62
CA PHE A 114 -2.35 11.99 10.52
C PHE A 114 -2.53 10.65 11.24
N PHE A 115 -3.11 10.65 12.44
CA PHE A 115 -3.34 9.43 13.20
C PHE A 115 -4.33 8.49 12.51
N VAL A 116 -5.43 9.02 11.96
CA VAL A 116 -6.38 8.21 11.16
C VAL A 116 -5.69 7.63 9.93
N THR A 117 -4.85 8.42 9.26
CA THR A 117 -4.05 7.95 8.11
C THR A 117 -3.06 6.86 8.53
N ALA A 118 -2.33 7.05 9.62
CA ALA A 118 -1.37 6.07 10.14
C ALA A 118 -2.07 4.76 10.52
N LEU A 119 -3.24 4.85 11.16
CA LEU A 119 -4.07 3.70 11.49
C LEU A 119 -4.50 2.95 10.22
N LEU A 120 -4.98 3.66 9.20
CA LEU A 120 -5.36 3.07 7.91
C LEU A 120 -4.20 2.28 7.26
N LEU A 121 -2.97 2.79 7.37
CA LEU A 121 -1.79 2.16 6.80
C LEU A 121 -1.35 0.87 7.53
N VAL A 122 -1.90 0.58 8.72
CA VAL A 122 -1.72 -0.73 9.39
C VAL A 122 -2.31 -1.88 8.56
N VAL A 123 -3.13 -1.56 7.54
CA VAL A 123 -3.64 -2.53 6.59
C VAL A 123 -2.55 -3.32 5.87
N VAL A 124 -1.36 -2.76 5.65
CA VAL A 124 -0.24 -3.44 4.95
C VAL A 124 0.24 -4.67 5.70
N PRO A 125 0.76 -4.57 6.95
CA PRO A 125 1.19 -5.75 7.68
C PRO A 125 0.03 -6.73 7.90
N LEU A 126 -1.19 -6.23 8.07
CA LEU A 126 -2.38 -7.09 8.20
C LEU A 126 -2.67 -7.87 6.91
N ALA A 127 -2.53 -7.25 5.74
CA ALA A 127 -2.76 -7.90 4.45
C ALA A 127 -1.79 -9.07 4.22
N PHE A 128 -0.52 -8.93 4.62
CA PHE A 128 0.44 -10.04 4.55
C PHE A 128 0.05 -11.21 5.45
N VAL A 129 -0.37 -10.93 6.69
CA VAL A 129 -0.83 -11.96 7.63
C VAL A 129 -2.07 -12.66 7.08
N VAL A 130 -3.08 -11.91 6.65
CA VAL A 130 -4.33 -12.46 6.08
C VAL A 130 -4.04 -13.28 4.82
N THR A 131 -3.18 -12.79 3.93
CA THR A 131 -2.82 -13.51 2.70
C THR A 131 -2.08 -14.81 3.00
N ALA A 132 -1.19 -14.82 4.00
CA ALA A 132 -0.53 -16.05 4.45
C ALA A 132 -1.52 -17.08 5.01
N PHE A 133 -2.58 -16.64 5.72
CA PHE A 133 -3.65 -17.54 6.17
C PHE A 133 -4.54 -18.07 5.05
N VAL A 134 -4.80 -17.25 4.02
CA VAL A 134 -5.67 -17.62 2.89
C VAL A 134 -4.97 -18.53 1.89
N HIS A 135 -3.64 -18.50 1.79
CA HIS A 135 -2.84 -19.32 0.88
C HIS A 135 -2.00 -20.37 1.62
N PRO A 136 -2.61 -21.47 2.10
CA PRO A 136 -1.87 -22.55 2.78
C PRO A 136 -0.92 -23.32 1.86
N ASP A 137 -1.04 -23.15 0.54
CA ASP A 137 -0.17 -23.78 -0.48
C ASP A 137 1.27 -23.24 -0.47
N LEU A 138 1.49 -22.13 0.25
CA LEU A 138 2.82 -21.55 0.47
C LEU A 138 3.64 -22.48 1.37
N ARG A 139 4.48 -23.30 0.74
CA ARG A 139 5.40 -24.18 1.47
C ARG A 139 6.35 -23.37 2.37
N PRO A 140 6.81 -23.90 3.51
CA PRO A 140 7.69 -23.18 4.44
C PRO A 140 8.97 -22.67 3.76
N GLU A 141 9.45 -23.37 2.74
CA GLU A 141 10.64 -23.00 1.98
C GLU A 141 10.42 -21.75 1.12
N VAL A 142 9.17 -21.49 0.69
CA VAL A 142 8.77 -20.33 -0.14
C VAL A 142 8.45 -19.11 0.72
N VAL A 143 7.92 -19.32 1.93
CA VAL A 143 7.61 -18.23 2.87
C VAL A 143 8.88 -17.56 3.37
N GLY A 144 9.91 -18.35 3.67
CA GLY A 144 11.14 -17.86 4.30
C GLY A 144 10.90 -17.40 5.76
N PRO A 145 11.96 -16.96 6.46
CA PRO A 145 11.85 -16.55 7.86
C PRO A 145 11.00 -15.28 8.00
N VAL A 146 9.83 -15.41 8.64
CA VAL A 146 8.95 -14.28 8.96
C VAL A 146 9.61 -13.41 10.01
N ARG A 147 10.28 -12.34 9.56
CA ARG A 147 10.91 -11.35 10.44
C ARG A 147 9.90 -10.25 10.74
N ALA A 148 9.23 -10.32 11.88
CA ALA A 148 8.33 -9.26 12.36
C ALA A 148 8.98 -7.86 12.32
N VAL A 149 10.30 -7.81 12.56
CA VAL A 149 11.12 -6.59 12.46
C VAL A 149 11.07 -5.95 11.08
N ALA A 150 11.02 -6.73 10.00
CA ALA A 150 10.98 -6.20 8.63
C ALA A 150 9.66 -5.46 8.35
N TYR A 151 8.53 -5.99 8.83
CA TYR A 151 7.22 -5.33 8.72
C TYR A 151 7.19 -4.03 9.52
N LEU A 152 7.74 -4.05 10.73
CA LEU A 152 7.81 -2.87 11.58
C LEU A 152 8.72 -1.78 10.96
N GLN A 153 9.88 -2.18 10.43
CA GLN A 153 10.79 -1.27 9.74
C GLN A 153 10.13 -0.63 8.51
N SER A 154 9.48 -1.40 7.66
CA SER A 154 8.76 -0.85 6.49
C SER A 154 7.64 0.10 6.92
N TYR A 155 6.91 -0.23 7.99
CA TYR A 155 5.86 0.64 8.50
C TYR A 155 6.41 1.98 9.01
N PHE A 156 7.42 1.96 9.88
CA PHE A 156 7.96 3.18 10.49
C PHE A 156 8.88 4.00 9.58
N LEU A 157 9.62 3.35 8.67
CA LEU A 157 10.60 4.03 7.81
C LEU A 157 10.05 4.41 6.43
N VAL A 158 8.98 3.77 5.97
CA VAL A 158 8.40 4.04 4.64
C VAL A 158 7.00 4.61 4.77
N LEU A 159 6.07 3.87 5.40
CA LEU A 159 4.65 4.29 5.47
C LEU A 159 4.47 5.56 6.28
N LEU A 160 5.01 5.58 7.49
CA LEU A 160 4.79 6.67 8.44
C LEU A 160 5.32 8.03 7.95
N PRO A 161 6.57 8.15 7.44
CA PRO A 161 7.05 9.42 6.91
C PRO A 161 6.30 9.83 5.63
N ASN A 162 5.97 8.88 4.74
CA ASN A 162 5.18 9.18 3.55
C ASN A 162 3.80 9.72 3.92
N ALA A 163 3.14 9.10 4.90
CA ALA A 163 1.86 9.54 5.43
C ALA A 163 1.98 10.94 6.03
N PHE A 164 3.02 11.20 6.82
CA PHE A 164 3.23 12.50 7.45
C PHE A 164 3.37 13.60 6.39
N VAL A 165 4.22 13.40 5.39
CA VAL A 165 4.44 14.37 4.30
C VAL A 165 3.16 14.58 3.49
N ALA A 166 2.47 13.49 3.12
CA ALA A 166 1.22 13.57 2.37
C ALA A 166 0.14 14.33 3.15
N THR A 167 -0.12 13.94 4.40
CA THR A 167 -1.10 14.63 5.24
C THR A 167 -0.72 16.10 5.43
N ALA A 168 0.55 16.42 5.69
CA ALA A 168 0.99 17.79 5.93
C ALA A 168 0.79 18.67 4.70
N LEU A 169 1.18 18.17 3.52
CA LEU A 169 1.05 18.89 2.26
C LEU A 169 -0.43 19.13 1.90
N LEU A 170 -1.27 18.08 1.97
CA LEU A 170 -2.68 18.17 1.60
C LEU A 170 -3.49 19.01 2.59
N PHE A 171 -3.17 18.91 3.89
CA PHE A 171 -3.76 19.75 4.92
C PHE A 171 -3.38 21.23 4.74
N ALA A 172 -2.11 21.50 4.44
CA ALA A 172 -1.64 22.86 4.16
C ALA A 172 -2.33 23.46 2.92
N LEU A 173 -2.46 22.69 1.85
CA LEU A 173 -3.18 23.11 0.64
C LEU A 173 -4.66 23.38 0.91
N ALA A 174 -5.35 22.50 1.65
CA ALA A 174 -6.75 22.72 2.01
C ALA A 174 -6.95 23.96 2.89
N THR A 175 -6.02 24.21 3.82
CA THR A 175 -6.05 25.38 4.69
C THR A 175 -5.78 26.67 3.90
N LEU A 176 -4.86 26.64 2.93
CA LEU A 176 -4.55 27.78 2.07
C LEU A 176 -5.71 28.12 1.13
N VAL A 177 -6.31 27.11 0.51
CA VAL A 177 -7.46 27.26 -0.40
C VAL A 177 -8.75 27.54 0.36
N ARG A 178 -8.79 27.26 1.68
CA ARG A 178 -9.98 27.37 2.54
C ARG A 178 -11.17 26.55 2.03
N ARG A 179 -10.91 25.50 1.25
CA ARG A 179 -11.91 24.58 0.69
C ARG A 179 -11.34 23.17 0.62
N THR A 180 -12.16 22.16 0.88
CA THR A 180 -11.80 20.74 0.79
C THR A 180 -11.25 20.41 -0.60
N VAL A 181 -11.76 21.07 -1.65
CA VAL A 181 -11.29 20.95 -3.04
C VAL A 181 -9.78 21.17 -3.18
N GLY A 182 -9.17 22.01 -2.34
CA GLY A 182 -7.71 22.23 -2.36
C GLY A 182 -6.91 20.96 -2.06
N SER A 183 -7.39 20.11 -1.13
CA SER A 183 -6.74 18.82 -0.85
C SER A 183 -6.86 17.85 -2.03
N TYR A 184 -8.01 17.78 -2.68
CA TYR A 184 -8.23 16.89 -3.83
C TYR A 184 -7.34 17.25 -5.01
N VAL A 185 -7.24 18.55 -5.32
CA VAL A 185 -6.33 19.05 -6.36
C VAL A 185 -4.88 18.76 -6.00
N GLY A 186 -4.50 18.98 -4.74
CA GLY A 186 -3.16 18.64 -4.23
C GLY A 186 -2.82 17.17 -4.42
N ALA A 187 -3.74 16.28 -4.06
CA ALA A 187 -3.54 14.84 -4.18
C ALA A 187 -3.47 14.40 -5.64
N ALA A 188 -4.32 14.94 -6.51
CA ALA A 188 -4.25 14.69 -7.94
C ALA A 188 -2.90 15.14 -8.54
N MET A 189 -2.38 16.29 -8.09
CA MET A 189 -1.09 16.82 -8.57
C MET A 189 0.08 15.94 -8.11
N VAL A 190 0.09 15.53 -6.84
CA VAL A 190 1.12 14.61 -6.30
C VAL A 190 1.04 13.24 -7.00
N LEU A 191 -0.16 12.72 -7.21
CA LEU A 191 -0.37 11.46 -7.92
C LEU A 191 0.14 11.54 -9.36
N ALA A 192 -0.24 12.60 -10.09
CA ALA A 192 0.22 12.83 -11.45
C ALA A 192 1.76 12.93 -11.53
N ALA A 193 2.39 13.66 -10.59
CA ALA A 193 3.84 13.78 -10.51
C ALA A 193 4.52 12.42 -10.26
N MET A 194 3.96 11.59 -9.36
CA MET A 194 4.49 10.26 -9.07
C MET A 194 4.36 9.30 -10.27
N LEU A 195 3.20 9.28 -10.92
CA LEU A 195 2.97 8.43 -12.10
C LEU A 195 3.85 8.85 -13.28
N PHE A 196 3.96 10.16 -13.52
CA PHE A 196 4.84 10.70 -14.54
C PHE A 196 6.30 10.36 -14.27
N SER A 197 6.77 10.56 -13.04
CA SER A 197 8.14 10.20 -12.62
C SER A 197 8.44 8.72 -12.86
N ARG A 198 7.53 7.81 -12.46
CA ARG A 198 7.70 6.36 -12.68
C ARG A 198 7.75 5.99 -14.17
N GLY A 199 6.86 6.56 -14.98
CA GLY A 199 6.84 6.31 -16.43
C GLY A 199 8.09 6.83 -17.14
N TYR A 200 8.49 8.05 -16.81
CA TYR A 200 9.67 8.71 -17.38
C TYR A 200 10.97 7.98 -17.02
N LEU A 201 11.13 7.57 -15.75
CA LEU A 201 12.27 6.76 -15.31
C LEU A 201 12.30 5.40 -16.01
N GLY A 202 11.14 4.78 -16.24
CA GLY A 202 11.04 3.50 -16.94
C GLY A 202 11.54 3.58 -18.39
N GLN A 203 11.20 4.65 -19.10
CA GLN A 203 11.63 4.86 -20.49
C GLN A 203 13.11 5.22 -20.59
N THR A 204 13.61 6.05 -19.68
CA THR A 204 15.01 6.53 -19.72
C THR A 204 16.03 5.47 -19.29
N LEU A 205 15.66 4.59 -18.34
CA LEU A 205 16.59 3.56 -17.84
C LEU A 205 16.59 2.26 -18.67
N GLY A 206 15.69 2.10 -19.65
CA GLY A 206 15.64 0.92 -20.52
C GLY A 206 15.46 -0.41 -19.77
N LEU A 207 15.01 -0.38 -18.51
CA LEU A 207 14.99 -1.57 -17.64
C LEU A 207 13.97 -2.62 -18.08
N TRP A 208 12.90 -2.21 -18.78
CA TRP A 208 11.86 -3.10 -19.30
C TRP A 208 12.37 -4.04 -20.40
N ASP A 209 13.43 -3.65 -21.11
CA ASP A 209 14.03 -4.42 -22.21
C ASP A 209 14.91 -5.59 -21.69
N ARG A 210 15.38 -5.52 -20.44
CA ARG A 210 16.25 -6.57 -19.85
C ARG A 210 15.49 -7.68 -19.12
N SER A 211 14.20 -7.50 -18.86
CA SER A 211 13.37 -8.48 -18.16
C SER A 211 12.70 -9.50 -19.09
N GLU A 212 12.71 -9.27 -20.40
CA GLU A 212 12.24 -10.25 -21.38
C GLU A 212 13.33 -11.32 -21.57
N PRO A 213 13.08 -12.60 -21.23
CA PRO A 213 14.01 -13.66 -21.58
C PRO A 213 14.12 -13.69 -23.11
N PRO A 214 15.33 -13.81 -23.66
CA PRO A 214 15.52 -13.79 -25.10
C PRO A 214 14.70 -14.92 -25.74
N ALA A 215 14.01 -14.58 -26.83
CA ALA A 215 13.04 -15.46 -27.51
C ALA A 215 13.67 -16.76 -28.06
N ASP A 216 14.99 -16.83 -28.10
CA ASP A 216 15.78 -18.01 -28.50
C ASP A 216 15.64 -19.19 -27.52
N ARG A 217 15.43 -18.92 -26.23
CA ARG A 217 15.37 -19.97 -25.19
C ARG A 217 14.07 -20.80 -25.24
N CYS A 218 13.00 -20.27 -25.83
CA CYS A 218 11.74 -21.00 -26.02
C CYS A 218 11.74 -21.92 -27.24
N ASP A 219 12.70 -21.78 -28.16
CA ASP A 219 12.83 -22.67 -29.32
C ASP A 219 13.73 -23.87 -29.02
N ASP A 220 14.76 -23.69 -28.20
CA ASP A 220 15.70 -24.75 -27.78
C ASP A 220 15.01 -25.86 -26.97
N GLY A 221 14.09 -25.49 -26.06
CA GLY A 221 13.28 -26.47 -25.31
C GLY A 221 12.32 -27.28 -26.20
N ARG A 222 11.86 -26.71 -27.32
CA ARG A 222 10.94 -27.39 -28.25
C ARG A 222 11.67 -28.34 -29.20
N GLN A 223 12.92 -28.05 -29.56
CA GLN A 223 13.75 -28.94 -30.39
C GLN A 223 14.21 -30.19 -29.62
N HIS A 224 14.47 -30.06 -28.31
CA HIS A 224 14.81 -31.23 -27.48
C HIS A 224 13.62 -32.18 -27.24
N GLU A 225 12.39 -31.67 -27.18
CA GLU A 225 11.19 -32.50 -26.96
C GLU A 225 10.72 -33.24 -28.23
N SER A 226 10.97 -32.69 -29.43
CA SER A 226 10.62 -33.35 -30.69
C SER A 226 11.59 -34.46 -31.12
N SER A 227 12.80 -34.52 -30.54
CA SER A 227 13.78 -35.57 -30.86
C SER A 227 13.63 -36.84 -30.00
N GLY A 228 12.82 -36.82 -28.94
CA GLY A 228 12.60 -37.95 -28.02
C GLY A 228 11.34 -38.78 -28.29
N SER A 229 10.41 -38.30 -29.13
CA SER A 229 9.09 -38.92 -29.34
C SER A 229 8.98 -39.81 -30.59
N GLY A 230 10.12 -40.17 -31.21
CA GLY A 230 10.18 -41.01 -32.42
C GLY A 230 10.56 -42.49 -32.23
N PHE A 231 10.91 -42.95 -31.01
CA PHE A 231 11.57 -44.27 -30.84
C PHE A 231 10.77 -45.35 -30.10
N PHE A 232 9.47 -45.16 -29.83
CA PHE A 232 8.62 -46.17 -29.18
C PHE A 232 7.40 -46.54 -30.04
N ALA A 233 7.63 -47.08 -31.25
CA ALA A 233 6.58 -47.75 -32.02
C ALA A 233 7.15 -48.80 -33.00
N GLN A 234 7.83 -49.84 -32.50
CA GLN A 234 8.06 -51.05 -33.30
C GLN A 234 7.94 -52.33 -32.47
N GLY A 235 6.73 -52.53 -31.92
CA GLY A 235 6.29 -53.78 -31.30
C GLY A 235 5.66 -54.74 -32.32
N ARG A 236 6.50 -55.57 -32.93
CA ARG A 236 6.27 -57.01 -33.22
C ARG A 236 4.81 -57.44 -33.54
N LEU A 237 4.43 -57.48 -34.82
CA LEU A 237 3.30 -58.29 -35.30
C LEU A 237 3.82 -59.61 -35.87
N VAL A 238 3.65 -60.67 -35.09
CA VAL A 238 3.84 -62.07 -35.47
C VAL A 238 2.69 -62.47 -36.40
N ARG A 239 3.00 -62.89 -37.64
CA ARG A 239 2.07 -63.66 -38.49
C ARG A 239 2.50 -65.14 -38.49
N PRO A 240 1.61 -66.10 -38.23
CA PRO A 240 1.90 -67.51 -38.45
C PRO A 240 1.77 -67.83 -39.94
N ARG A 241 2.77 -68.53 -40.49
CA ARG A 241 2.74 -69.09 -41.86
C ARG A 241 2.46 -70.58 -41.73
N LEU A 242 1.38 -71.00 -42.41
CA LEU A 242 0.96 -72.37 -42.65
C LEU A 242 2.09 -73.22 -43.23
N GLN A 243 2.29 -74.41 -42.65
CA GLN A 243 2.57 -75.68 -43.33
C GLN A 243 2.05 -76.81 -42.46
#